data_AF-A0A4Y7TSK4-F1
#
_entry.id   AF-A0A4Y7TSK4-F1
#
_cell.length_a   1.000
_cell.length_b   1.000
_cell.length_c   1.000
_cell.angle_alpha   90.00
_cell.angle_beta   90.00
_cell.angle_gamma   90.00
#
_symmetry.space_group_name_H-M   'P 1'
#
loop_
_entity.id
_entity.type
_entity.pdbx_description
1 polymer ?
#
loop_
_entity_poly.entity_id
_entity_poly.type
_entity_poly.pdbx_seq_one_letter_code
_entity_poly.pdbx_strand_id
1 'polypeptide(L)' 'ILVFPVDAPGKVNIRNVDAARLEPGGHLNDTLIEFGLKLWLKDLEERTPDLAKQVYVFSSFFYRQLNKK' A
#
# COMPACT_ATOMS: atom_id res chain seq x y z
N ILE A 1 2.89 -13.93 5.57
CA ILE A 1 2.36 -13.64 6.92
C ILE A 1 1.09 -12.82 6.83
N LEU A 2 1.00 -11.89 5.87
CA LEU A 2 -0.26 -11.25 5.52
C LEU A 2 -0.36 -11.03 4.00
N VAL A 3 -1.56 -11.17 3.44
CA VAL A 3 -1.87 -10.88 2.04
C VAL A 3 -3.02 -9.89 2.03
N PHE A 4 -2.87 -8.77 1.33
CA PHE A 4 -3.91 -7.74 1.32
C PHE A 4 -3.99 -6.97 -0.01
N PRO A 5 -5.20 -6.71 -0.54
CA PRO A 5 -6.46 -7.36 -0.17
C PRO A 5 -6.46 -8.85 -0.53
N VAL A 6 -7.23 -9.67 0.20
CA VAL A 6 -7.23 -11.14 0.06
C VAL A 6 -7.80 -11.59 -1.29
N ASP A 7 -8.88 -10.93 -1.74
CA ASP A 7 -9.68 -11.35 -2.90
C ASP A 7 -9.70 -10.32 -4.06
N ALA A 8 -8.69 -9.46 -4.15
CA ALA A 8 -8.62 -8.44 -5.20
C ALA A 8 -7.30 -8.47 -5.99
N PRO A 9 -7.32 -8.06 -7.28
CA PRO A 9 -6.11 -7.84 -8.06
C PRO A 9 -5.22 -6.77 -7.40
N GLY A 10 -3.90 -6.95 -7.51
CA GLY A 10 -2.94 -6.06 -6.84
C GLY A 10 -2.70 -6.39 -5.37
N LYS A 11 -2.82 -7.66 -4.95
CA LYS A 11 -2.46 -8.08 -3.59
C LYS A 11 -0.99 -7.78 -3.24
N VAL A 12 -0.78 -7.28 -2.03
CA VAL A 12 0.52 -7.08 -1.40
C VAL A 12 0.78 -8.25 -0.46
N ASN A 13 1.95 -8.86 -0.56
CA ASN A 13 2.37 -9.98 0.29
C ASN A 13 3.40 -9.49 1.31
N ILE A 14 3.01 -9.42 2.59
CA ILE A 14 3.92 -9.05 3.68
C ILE A 14 4.61 -10.29 4.23
N ARG A 15 5.95 -10.26 4.18
CA ARG A 15 6.84 -11.28 4.73
C ARG A 15 7.48 -10.79 6.04
N ASN A 16 8.10 -11.70 6.79
CA ASN A 16 8.81 -11.37 8.03
C ASN A 16 9.86 -10.27 7.83
N VAL A 17 10.58 -10.32 6.72
CA VAL A 17 11.62 -9.33 6.38
C VAL A 17 11.05 -7.94 6.09
N ASP A 18 9.81 -7.87 5.62
CA ASP A 18 9.10 -6.59 5.47
C ASP A 18 8.67 -6.10 6.85
N ALA A 19 8.03 -6.95 7.66
CA ALA A 19 7.58 -6.59 9.01
C ALA A 19 8.73 -6.09 9.90
N ALA A 20 9.92 -6.68 9.80
CA ALA A 20 11.10 -6.24 10.54
C ALA A 20 11.52 -4.77 10.23
N ARG A 21 11.07 -4.19 9.10
CA ARG A 21 11.32 -2.78 8.76
C ARG A 21 10.47 -1.80 9.57
N LEU A 22 9.49 -2.29 10.33
CA LEU A 22 8.66 -1.48 11.23
C LEU A 22 9.37 -1.18 12.57
N GLU A 23 10.49 -1.84 12.85
CA GLU A 23 11.27 -1.60 14.06
C GLU A 23 11.82 -0.16 14.08
N PRO A 24 12.00 0.44 15.28
CA PRO A 24 12.52 1.80 15.42
C PRO A 24 13.84 2.01 14.67
N GLY A 25 13.94 3.10 13.92
CA GLY A 25 15.10 3.41 13.08
C GLY A 25 15.13 2.66 11.74
N GLY A 26 14.18 1.75 11.48
CA GLY A 26 13.98 1.11 10.20
C GLY A 26 13.33 2.03 9.18
N HIS A 27 13.84 2.03 7.94
CA HIS A 27 13.15 2.66 6.82
C HIS A 27 12.09 1.71 6.25
N LEU A 28 10.87 2.21 6.06
CA LEU A 28 9.81 1.49 5.37
C LEU A 28 10.23 1.16 3.94
N ASN A 29 9.88 -0.03 3.48
CA ASN A 29 10.10 -0.44 2.10
C ASN A 29 8.83 -0.21 1.24
N ASP A 30 8.98 -0.37 -0.07
CA ASP A 30 7.87 -0.21 -1.02
C ASP A 30 6.66 -1.08 -0.67
N THR A 31 6.88 -2.33 -0.23
CA THR A 31 5.82 -3.26 0.18
C THR A 31 4.97 -2.72 1.34
N LEU A 32 5.60 -2.21 2.40
CA LEU A 32 4.91 -1.68 3.56
C LEU A 32 4.18 -0.37 3.24
N ILE A 33 4.79 0.49 2.43
CA ILE A 33 4.16 1.74 1.98
C ILE A 33 2.92 1.43 1.16
N GLU A 34 3.02 0.52 0.18
CA GLU A 34 1.88 0.13 -0.65
C GLU A 34 0.77 -0.54 0.16
N PHE A 35 1.12 -1.37 1.14
CA PHE A 35 0.15 -1.97 2.05
C PHE A 35 -0.59 -0.89 2.86
N GLY A 36 0.12 0.03 3.50
CA GLY A 36 -0.49 1.08 4.33
C GLY A 36 -1.45 1.97 3.54
N LEU A 37 -1.06 2.35 2.32
CA LEU A 37 -1.92 3.13 1.42
C LEU A 37 -3.22 2.39 1.07
N LYS A 38 -3.14 1.10 0.76
CA LYS A 38 -4.32 0.28 0.47
C LYS A 38 -5.20 0.08 1.69
N LEU A 39 -4.60 -0.07 2.88
CA LEU A 39 -5.34 -0.20 4.12
C LEU A 39 -6.15 1.05 4.41
N TRP A 40 -5.55 2.23 4.27
CA TRP A 40 -6.24 3.52 4.45
C TRP A 40 -7.28 3.79 3.38
N LEU A 41 -7.04 3.41 2.12
CA LEU A 41 -8.06 3.56 1.08
C LEU A 41 -9.28 2.69 1.36
N LYS A 42 -9.07 1.43 1.77
CA LYS A 42 -10.17 0.53 2.16
C LYS A 42 -10.96 1.08 3.34
N ASP A 43 -10.27 1.58 4.35
CA ASP A 43 -10.91 2.20 5.50
C ASP A 43 -11.66 3.50 5.11
N LEU A 44 -11.15 4.28 4.15
CA LEU A 44 -11.87 5.41 3.57
C LEU A 44 -13.13 4.97 2.79
N GLU A 45 -13.04 3.86 2.04
CA GLU A 45 -14.20 3.26 1.35
C GLU A 45 -15.30 2.86 2.34
N GLU A 46 -14.93 2.35 3.52
CA GLU A 46 -15.88 1.95 4.57
C GLU A 46 -16.49 3.17 5.29
N ARG A 47 -15.70 4.21 5.57
CA ARG A 47 -16.17 5.40 6.31
C ARG A 47 -16.88 6.44 5.45
N THR A 48 -16.40 6.66 4.23
CA THR A 48 -16.89 7.73 3.34
C THR A 48 -16.78 7.32 1.87
N PRO A 49 -17.68 6.43 1.41
CA PRO A 49 -17.61 5.84 0.07
C PRO A 49 -17.55 6.86 -1.07
N ASP A 50 -18.24 7.99 -0.95
CA ASP A 50 -18.29 9.01 -2.01
C ASP A 50 -17.00 9.81 -2.14
N LEU A 51 -16.25 9.96 -1.04
CA LEU A 51 -14.91 10.53 -1.07
C LEU A 51 -13.93 9.51 -1.63
N ALA A 52 -14.03 8.24 -1.25
CA ALA A 52 -13.15 7.19 -1.76
C ALA A 52 -13.20 7.08 -3.29
N LYS A 53 -14.38 7.21 -3.91
CA LYS A 53 -14.55 7.23 -5.37
C LYS A 53 -13.79 8.36 -6.09
N GLN A 54 -13.42 9.41 -5.36
CA GLN A 54 -12.69 10.57 -5.89
C GLN A 54 -11.17 10.43 -5.68
N VAL A 55 -10.72 9.38 -5.01
CA VAL A 55 -9.31 9.17 -4.65
C VAL A 55 -8.75 7.99 -5.45
N TYR A 56 -7.65 8.23 -6.17
CA TYR A 56 -6.88 7.17 -6.81
C TYR A 56 -5.44 7.19 -6.30
N VAL A 57 -4.98 6.04 -5.80
CA VAL A 57 -3.64 5.90 -5.24
C VAL A 57 -2.77 5.07 -6.17
N PHE A 58 -1.72 5.69 -6.72
CA PHE A 58 -0.70 5.00 -7.49
C PHE A 58 0.30 4.28 -6.58
N SER A 59 0.89 3.17 -7.04
CA SER A 59 1.99 2.51 -6.33
C SER A 59 3.27 3.35 -6.41
N SER A 60 4.22 3.09 -5.50
CA SER A 60 5.52 3.81 -5.48
C SER A 60 6.33 3.63 -6.77
N PHE A 61 6.06 2.58 -7.54
CA PHE A 61 6.66 2.34 -8.85
C PHE A 61 6.19 3.31 -9.94
N PHE A 62 4.99 3.89 -9.82
CA PHE A 62 4.43 4.76 -10.85
C PHE A 62 5.34 5.95 -11.14
N TYR A 63 5.78 6.67 -10.10
CA TYR A 63 6.67 7.81 -10.26
C TYR A 63 8.04 7.41 -10.83
N ARG A 64 8.55 6.24 -10.44
CA ARG A 64 9.81 5.68 -10.99
C ARG A 64 9.69 5.39 -12.48
N GLN A 65 8.51 4.99 -12.95
CA GLN A 65 8.26 4.78 -14.38
C GLN A 65 8.03 6.09 -15.13
N LEU A 66 7.34 7.05 -14.52
CA LEU A 66 7.09 8.37 -15.09
C LEU A 66 8.38 9.16 -15.31
N ASN A 67 9.35 9.03 -14.40
CA ASN A 67 10.63 9.74 -14.44
C ASN A 67 11.80 8.87 -14.91
N LYS A 68 11.55 7.92 -15.81
CA LYS A 68 12.64 7.32 -16.59
C LYS A 68 13.15 8.38 -17.56
N LYS A 69 14.20 9.10 -17.18
CA LYS A 69 15.08 9.78 -18.13
C LYS A 69 15.89 8.76 -18.91
#